data_AF-A0A497ESH1-F1
#
_entry.id   AF-A0A497ESH1-F1
#
_cell.length_a   1.000
_cell.length_b   1.000
_cell.length_c   1.000
_cell.angle_alpha   90.00
_cell.angle_beta   90.00
_cell.angle_gamma   90.00
#
_symmetry.space_group_name_H-M   'P 1'
#
loop_
_entity.id
_entity.type
_entity.pdbx_description
1 polymer ?
#
loop_
_entity_poly.entity_id
_entity_poly.type
_entity_poly.pdbx_seq_one_letter_code
_entity_poly.pdbx_strand_id
1 'polypeptide(L)'
;MGFTVAIHAGLLSDKDVEELCQTEVDATLVDVIGDDQTISEILGLGARAEDFFNTVVRLKESGLFVAPHIVIGLNHGILRG
;
A
#
# COMPACT_ATOMS: atom_id res chain seq x y z
N MET A 1 10.55 12.30 -24.51
CA MET A 1 9.27 11.98 -23.85
C MET A 1 9.33 10.52 -23.45
N GLY A 2 9.35 10.23 -22.15
CA GLY A 2 9.39 8.87 -21.61
C GLY A 2 7.99 8.36 -21.25
N PHE A 3 7.83 7.06 -21.18
CA PHE A 3 6.63 6.40 -20.66
C PHE A 3 6.74 6.29 -19.14
N THR A 4 5.64 6.45 -18.41
CA THR A 4 5.60 6.28 -16.96
C THR A 4 5.03 4.91 -16.61
N VAL A 5 5.77 4.13 -15.85
CA VAL A 5 5.38 2.83 -15.32
C VAL A 5 5.12 2.97 -13.81
N ALA A 6 3.85 2.89 -13.44
CA ALA A 6 3.43 2.82 -12.04
C ALA A 6 2.90 1.42 -11.72
N ILE A 7 3.14 0.94 -10.50
CA ILE A 7 2.62 -0.35 -10.02
C ILE A 7 1.65 -0.12 -8.85
N HIS A 8 0.60 -0.94 -8.79
CA HIS A 8 -0.27 -1.00 -7.60
C HIS A 8 0.22 -2.12 -6.70
N ALA A 9 0.73 -1.77 -5.53
CA ALA A 9 1.32 -2.69 -4.58
C ALA A 9 0.36 -2.94 -3.41
N GLY A 10 0.24 -4.22 -3.03
CA GLY A 10 -0.42 -4.64 -1.80
C GLY A 10 0.55 -4.58 -0.62
N LEU A 11 0.39 -5.49 0.34
CA LEU A 11 1.33 -5.65 1.45
C LEU A 11 2.62 -6.31 0.97
N LEU A 12 3.76 -5.71 1.31
CA LEU A 12 5.07 -6.16 0.83
C LEU A 12 5.97 -6.58 2.00
N SER A 13 6.70 -7.67 1.78
CA SER A 13 7.85 -8.04 2.60
C SER A 13 9.06 -7.18 2.26
N ASP A 14 10.07 -7.18 3.13
CA ASP A 14 11.30 -6.43 2.88
C ASP A 14 12.02 -6.92 1.61
N LYS A 15 11.93 -8.22 1.33
CA LYS A 15 12.46 -8.83 0.11
C LYS A 15 11.73 -8.31 -1.14
N ASP A 16 10.41 -8.16 -1.09
CA ASP A 16 9.65 -7.62 -2.23
C ASP A 16 10.04 -6.15 -2.49
N VAL A 17 10.24 -5.36 -1.43
CA VAL A 17 10.70 -3.97 -1.55
C VAL A 17 12.11 -3.89 -2.13
N GLU A 18 13.04 -4.74 -1.67
CA GLU A 18 14.40 -4.82 -2.23
C GLU A 18 14.39 -5.16 -3.72
N GLU A 19 13.55 -6.11 -4.14
CA GLU A 19 13.40 -6.47 -5.55
C GLU A 19 12.81 -5.32 -6.37
N LEU A 20 11.80 -4.62 -5.84
CA LEU A 20 11.18 -3.47 -6.50
C LEU A 20 12.15 -2.32 -6.70
N CYS A 21 13.04 -2.04 -5.74
CA CYS A 21 14.08 -1.03 -5.88
C CYS A 21 15.08 -1.31 -7.00
N GLN A 22 15.19 -2.56 -7.46
CA GLN A 22 16.05 -2.94 -8.57
C GLN A 22 15.34 -2.82 -9.93
N THR A 23 14.04 -2.47 -9.94
CA THR A 23 13.25 -2.29 -11.16
C THR A 23 13.23 -0.82 -11.61
N GLU A 24 12.93 -0.59 -12.88
CA GLU A 24 12.79 0.76 -13.46
C GLU A 24 11.35 1.31 -13.33
N VAL A 25 10.68 1.07 -12.20
CA VAL A 25 9.33 1.62 -11.95
C VAL A 25 9.42 3.08 -11.49
N ASP A 26 8.56 3.92 -12.03
CA ASP A 26 8.53 5.35 -11.71
C ASP A 26 7.75 5.65 -10.42
N ALA A 27 6.77 4.80 -10.08
CA ALA A 27 5.89 5.03 -8.93
C ALA A 27 5.32 3.73 -8.37
N THR A 28 5.09 3.73 -7.06
CA THR A 28 4.33 2.70 -6.33
C THR A 28 3.06 3.32 -5.75
N LEU A 29 1.93 2.68 -6.03
CA LEU A 29 0.61 3.07 -5.54
C LEU A 29 0.21 2.08 -4.44
N VAL A 30 -0.24 2.57 -3.29
CA VAL A 30 -0.58 1.70 -2.14
C VAL A 30 -1.90 2.15 -1.54
N ASP A 31 -2.87 1.25 -1.45
CA ASP A 31 -4.10 1.54 -0.72
C ASP A 31 -3.85 1.39 0.79
N VAL A 32 -4.24 2.40 1.57
CA VAL A 32 -4.09 2.42 3.03
C VAL A 32 -5.47 2.36 3.66
N ILE A 33 -5.73 1.28 4.39
CA ILE A 33 -6.96 1.05 5.14
C ILE A 33 -6.64 1.17 6.62
N GLY A 34 -7.34 2.08 7.32
CA GLY A 34 -7.02 2.47 8.70
C GLY A 34 -7.68 1.63 9.81
N ASP A 35 -8.48 0.62 9.47
CA ASP A 35 -9.30 -0.13 10.44
C ASP A 35 -9.13 -1.64 10.29
N ASP A 36 -8.58 -2.29 11.32
CA ASP A 36 -8.34 -3.75 11.38
C ASP A 36 -9.62 -4.56 11.11
N GLN A 37 -10.76 -4.12 11.66
CA GLN A 37 -12.03 -4.81 11.47
C GLN A 37 -12.48 -4.73 10.01
N THR A 38 -12.36 -3.57 9.38
CA THR A 38 -12.66 -3.37 7.96
C THR A 38 -11.76 -4.23 7.07
N ILE A 39 -10.47 -4.34 7.39
CA ILE A 39 -9.53 -5.20 6.67
C ILE A 39 -9.95 -6.68 6.78
N SER A 40 -10.28 -7.14 7.97
CA SER A 40 -10.70 -8.53 8.19
C SER A 40 -12.07 -8.85 7.58
N GLU A 41 -13.09 -8.02 7.82
CA GLU A 41 -14.49 -8.30 7.45
C GLU A 41 -14.81 -7.97 5.98
N ILE A 42 -14.20 -6.92 5.42
CA ILE A 42 -14.50 -6.48 4.05
C ILE A 42 -13.47 -7.00 3.05
N LEU A 43 -12.17 -6.95 3.39
CA LEU A 43 -11.11 -7.43 2.50
C LEU A 43 -10.78 -8.92 2.71
N GLY A 44 -11.19 -9.52 3.84
CA GLY A 44 -10.88 -10.93 4.14
C GLY A 44 -9.40 -11.19 4.42
N LEU A 45 -8.63 -10.15 4.76
CA LEU A 45 -7.19 -10.24 4.96
C LEU A 45 -6.86 -10.44 6.44
N GLY A 46 -5.90 -11.33 6.70
CA GLY A 46 -5.29 -11.51 8.03
C GLY A 46 -4.23 -10.45 8.35
N ALA A 47 -4.46 -9.21 7.92
CA ALA A 47 -3.54 -8.08 8.08
C ALA A 47 -4.15 -7.01 8.98
N ARG A 48 -3.31 -6.09 9.43
CA ARG A 48 -3.66 -4.95 10.28
C ARG A 48 -3.46 -3.64 9.53
N ALA A 49 -4.13 -2.58 9.96
CA ALA A 49 -3.96 -1.24 9.41
C ALA A 49 -2.49 -0.78 9.44
N GLU A 50 -1.77 -1.20 10.49
CA GLU A 50 -0.34 -0.96 10.65
C GLU A 50 0.51 -1.62 9.53
N ASP A 51 0.09 -2.76 8.96
CA ASP A 51 0.84 -3.43 7.89
C ASP A 51 0.82 -2.60 6.59
N PHE A 52 -0.31 -1.95 6.30
CA PHE A 52 -0.43 -1.03 5.16
C PHE A 52 0.44 0.22 5.37
N PHE A 53 0.40 0.80 6.57
CA PHE A 53 1.27 1.93 6.91
C PHE A 53 2.75 1.56 6.81
N ASN A 54 3.15 0.41 7.36
CA ASN A 54 4.51 -0.08 7.30
C ASN A 54 4.98 -0.34 5.87
N THR A 55 4.10 -0.81 4.99
CA THR A 55 4.41 -0.96 3.56
C THR A 55 4.78 0.39 2.93
N VAL A 56 3.98 1.44 3.19
CA VAL A 56 4.27 2.79 2.70
C VAL A 56 5.60 3.33 3.25
N VAL A 57 5.87 3.10 4.54
CA VAL A 57 7.14 3.52 5.17
C VAL A 57 8.33 2.83 4.53
N ARG A 58 8.30 1.50 4.38
CA ARG A 58 9.41 0.74 3.77
C ARG A 58 9.69 1.18 2.34
N LEU A 59 8.65 1.27 1.50
CA LEU A 59 8.81 1.74 0.12
C LEU A 59 9.43 3.14 0.04
N LYS A 60 8.99 4.05 0.92
CA LYS A 60 9.52 5.41 1.00
C LYS A 60 10.98 5.43 1.48
N GLU A 61 11.31 4.64 2.49
CA GLU A 61 12.68 4.53 3.04
C GLU A 61 13.65 3.89 2.04
N SER A 62 13.17 3.00 1.18
CA SER A 62 13.96 2.39 0.10
C SER A 62 14.11 3.28 -1.14
N GLY A 63 13.63 4.53 -1.08
CA GLY A 63 13.86 5.56 -2.09
C GLY A 63 12.90 5.51 -3.29
N LEU A 64 11.88 4.66 -3.26
CA LEU A 64 10.84 4.63 -4.28
C LEU A 64 9.89 5.82 -4.13
N PHE A 65 9.38 6.33 -5.24
CA PHE A 65 8.26 7.27 -5.20
C PHE A 65 6.98 6.51 -4.82
N VAL A 66 6.31 6.97 -3.76
CA VAL A 66 5.10 6.33 -3.22
C VAL A 66 3.95 7.31 -3.27
N ALA A 67 2.82 6.88 -3.85
CA ALA A 67 1.55 7.60 -3.82
C ALA A 67 0.51 6.77 -3.04
N PRO A 68 0.35 7.02 -1.73
CA PRO A 68 -0.64 6.30 -0.93
C PRO A 68 -2.05 6.81 -1.21
N HIS A 69 -3.02 5.90 -1.33
CA HIS A 69 -4.44 6.20 -1.39
C HIS A 69 -5.07 5.90 -0.02
N ILE A 70 -5.54 6.92 0.68
CA ILE A 70 -6.30 6.72 1.92
C ILE A 70 -7.72 6.32 1.55
N VAL A 71 -8.11 5.09 1.88
CA VAL A 71 -9.42 4.54 1.54
C VAL A 71 -10.39 4.78 2.69
N ILE A 72 -11.47 5.52 2.43
CA ILE A 72 -12.49 5.86 3.42
C ILE A 72 -13.85 5.29 3.05
N GLY A 73 -14.67 4.95 4.06
CA GLY A 73 -16.03 4.46 3.84
C GLY A 73 -16.12 3.03 3.32
N LEU A 74 -15.02 2.27 3.32
CA LEU A 74 -14.96 0.91 2.79
C LEU A 74 -15.91 -0.04 3.53
N ASN A 75 -16.11 0.18 4.82
CA ASN A 75 -17.08 -0.55 5.63
C ASN A 75 -18.50 0.03 5.43
N HIS A 76 -19.17 -0.40 4.36
CA HIS A 76 -20.57 -0.05 4.07
C HIS A 76 -20.89 1.45 4.10
N GLY A 77 -19.94 2.31 3.71
CA GLY A 77 -20.08 3.77 3.72
C GLY A 77 -19.83 4.43 5.08
N ILE A 78 -19.47 3.66 6.10
CA ILE A 78 -19.14 4.16 7.45
C ILE A 78 -17.66 4.55 7.48
N LEU A 79 -17.37 5.77 7.96
CA LEU A 79 -16.00 6.21 8.20
C LEU A 79 -15.41 5.46 9.40
N ARG A 80 -14.48 4.55 9.12
CA ARG A 80 -13.74 3.75 10.09
C ARG A 80 -12.31 3.65 9.60
N GLY A 81 -11.35 4.04 10.45
CA GLY A 81 -9.95 4.18 10.05
C GLY A 81 -9.69 5.48 9.28
#